data_AF-A0A967GZG3-F1
#
_entry.id   AF-A0A967GZG3-F1
#
_cell.length_a   1.000
_cell.length_b   1.000
_cell.length_c   1.000
_cell.angle_alpha   90.00
_cell.angle_beta   90.00
_cell.angle_gamma   90.00
#
_symmetry.space_group_name_H-M   'P 1'
#
loop_
_entity.id
_entity.type
_entity.pdbx_description
1 polymer ?
#
loop_
_entity_poly.entity_id
_entity_poly.type
_entity_poly.pdbx_seq_one_letter_code
_entity_poly.pdbx_strand_id
1 'polypeptide(L)'
;MAPGSVTPLGEIEQGPSKLDSFLENNWKVLLLASLLVVFGAAGWVIVNGLRNAKETSAGEALVRAKDMGDFRDVIEGFTGTPSAGTAQLLLSK
;
A
#
# COMPACT_ATOMS: atom_id res chain seq x y z
N MET A 1 23.91 54.57 39.21
CA MET A 1 24.47 53.52 38.34
C MET A 1 24.02 52.18 38.91
N ALA A 2 22.83 51.72 38.53
CA ALA A 2 22.36 50.39 38.89
C ALA A 2 22.79 49.44 37.77
N PRO A 3 23.49 48.33 38.06
CA PRO A 3 23.89 47.38 37.03
C PRO A 3 22.62 46.76 36.45
N GLY A 4 22.42 46.99 35.15
CA GLY A 4 21.29 46.46 34.40
C GLY A 4 21.24 44.95 34.55
N SER A 5 20.10 44.48 35.05
CA SER A 5 19.73 43.09 35.16
C SER A 5 20.00 42.37 33.84
N VAL A 6 20.98 41.45 33.85
CA VAL A 6 21.09 40.41 32.84
C VAL A 6 19.88 39.49 33.02
N THR A 7 18.76 39.87 32.40
CA THR A 7 17.60 38.99 32.26
C THR A 7 18.06 37.85 31.34
N PRO A 8 18.06 36.58 31.78
CA PRO A 8 18.40 35.47 30.91
C PRO A 8 17.30 35.35 29.86
N LEU A 9 17.54 35.86 28.65
CA LEU A 9 16.62 35.77 27.51
C LEU A 9 16.70 34.41 26.80
N GLY A 10 16.88 33.33 27.55
CA GLY A 10 17.07 32.03 26.95
C GLY A 10 17.32 30.94 27.97
N GLU A 11 16.26 30.47 28.61
CA GLU A 11 16.09 29.02 28.78
C GLU A 11 15.95 28.40 27.37
N ILE A 12 17.02 28.44 26.58
CA ILE A 12 17.19 27.46 25.52
C ILE A 12 17.41 26.18 26.30
N GLU A 13 16.50 25.20 26.20
CA GLU A 13 16.63 23.89 26.83
C GLU A 13 18.06 23.37 26.56
N GLN A 14 18.97 23.59 27.52
CA GLN A 14 20.40 23.29 27.43
C GLN A 14 20.65 21.85 27.90
N GLY A 15 19.71 20.97 27.61
CA GLY A 15 19.76 19.52 27.81
C GLY A 15 19.62 18.82 26.46
N PRO A 16 19.99 17.54 26.35
CA PRO A 16 19.82 16.79 25.11
C PRO A 16 18.40 16.97 24.58
N SER A 17 18.28 17.26 23.29
CA SER A 17 16.99 17.49 22.65
C SER A 17 16.06 16.33 22.98
N LYS A 18 14.82 16.61 23.39
CA LYS A 18 13.82 15.57 23.68
C LYS A 18 13.61 14.64 22.48
N LEU A 19 13.85 15.13 21.26
CA LEU A 19 13.86 14.36 20.02
C LEU A 19 15.06 13.41 19.94
N ASP A 20 16.25 13.84 20.33
CA ASP A 20 17.45 12.99 20.29
C ASP A 20 17.32 11.83 21.27
N SER A 21 16.90 12.09 22.52
CA SER A 21 16.65 11.01 23.49
C SER A 21 15.53 10.06 23.05
N PHE A 22 14.51 10.56 22.35
CA PHE A 22 13.47 9.69 21.78
C PHE A 22 14.04 8.81 20.67
N LEU A 23 14.82 9.37 19.74
CA LEU A 23 15.40 8.62 18.63
C LEU A 23 16.38 7.56 19.14
N GLU A 24 17.23 7.90 20.10
CA GLU A 24 18.21 6.97 20.67
C GLU A 24 17.53 5.79 21.36
N ASN A 25 16.50 6.06 22.16
CA ASN A 25 15.76 5.01 22.87
C ASN A 25 14.92 4.13 21.93
N ASN A 26 14.42 4.68 20.82
CA ASN A 26 13.49 3.99 19.92
C ASN A 26 14.14 3.53 18.60
N TRP A 27 15.43 3.79 18.37
CA TRP A 27 16.12 3.52 17.11
C TRP A 27 15.89 2.10 16.57
N LYS A 28 16.01 1.10 17.44
CA LYS A 28 15.78 -0.32 17.06
C LYS A 28 14.34 -0.58 16.61
N VAL A 29 13.36 0.02 17.29
CA VAL A 29 11.93 -0.11 16.95
C VAL A 29 11.62 0.64 15.65
N LEU A 30 12.18 1.84 15.48
CA LEU A 30 12.03 2.63 14.26
C LEU A 30 12.61 1.92 13.04
N LEU A 31 13.79 1.30 13.18
CA LEU A 31 14.37 0.49 12.12
C LEU A 31 13.50 -0.73 11.77
N LEU A 32 12.99 -1.45 12.77
CA LEU A 32 12.13 -2.60 12.53
C LEU A 32 10.80 -2.19 11.88
N ALA A 33 10.19 -1.10 12.34
CA ALA A 33 8.97 -0.55 11.77
C ALA A 33 9.17 -0.10 10.32
N SER A 34 10.28 0.59 10.03
CA SER A 34 10.65 1.00 8.67
C SER A 34 10.77 -0.22 7.74
N LEU A 35 11.46 -1.27 8.20
CA LEU A 35 11.63 -2.50 7.43
C LEU A 35 10.28 -3.18 7.14
N LEU A 36 9.38 -3.27 8.14
CA LEU A 36 8.05 -3.83 7.96
C LEU A 36 7.20 -3.02 6.97
N VAL A 37 7.30 -1.70 6.98
CA VAL A 37 6.59 -0.84 6.01
C VAL A 37 7.08 -1.11 4.59
N VAL A 38 8.39 -1.22 4.38
CA VAL A 38 8.97 -1.53 3.06
C VAL A 38 8.49 -2.90 2.56
N PHE A 39 8.56 -3.94 3.40
CA PHE A 39 8.08 -5.27 3.01
C PHE A 39 6.57 -5.32 2.80
N GLY A 40 5.79 -4.62 3.63
CA GLY A 40 4.35 -4.50 3.48
C GLY A 40 3.97 -3.84 2.16
N ALA A 41 4.64 -2.74 1.81
CA ALA A 41 4.44 -2.04 0.55
C ALA A 41 4.83 -2.93 -0.65
N ALA A 42 5.97 -3.61 -0.59
CA ALA A 42 6.41 -4.53 -1.64
C ALA A 42 5.40 -5.66 -1.86
N GLY A 43 4.93 -6.31 -0.78
CA GLY A 43 3.91 -7.34 -0.86
C GLY A 43 2.60 -6.82 -1.46
N TRP A 44 2.18 -5.62 -1.05
CA TRP A 44 0.98 -4.99 -1.59
C TRP A 44 1.09 -4.70 -3.10
N VAL A 45 2.22 -4.16 -3.56
CA VAL A 45 2.47 -3.91 -4.99
C VAL A 45 2.43 -5.21 -5.79
N ILE A 46 3.04 -6.29 -5.29
CA ILE A 46 3.04 -7.60 -5.95
C ILE A 46 1.60 -8.13 -6.06
N VAL A 47 0.85 -8.15 -4.96
CA VAL A 47 -0.54 -8.64 -4.97
C VAL A 47 -1.40 -7.82 -5.92
N ASN A 48 -1.27 -6.50 -5.90
CA ASN A 48 -2.05 -5.63 -6.78
C ASN A 48 -1.64 -5.80 -8.25
N GLY A 49 -0.34 -5.97 -8.52
CA GLY A 49 0.18 -6.28 -9.84
C GLY A 49 -0.34 -7.61 -10.40
N LEU A 50 -0.32 -8.68 -9.60
CA LEU A 50 -0.89 -9.98 -10.01
C LEU A 50 -2.39 -9.90 -10.26
N ARG A 51 -3.14 -9.15 -9.43
CA ARG A 51 -4.57 -8.92 -9.64
C ARG A 51 -4.84 -8.19 -10.95
N ASN A 52 -4.13 -7.10 -11.22
CA ASN A 52 -4.28 -6.35 -12.46
C ASN A 52 -3.91 -7.18 -13.69
N ALA A 53 -2.86 -8.02 -13.60
CA ALA A 53 -2.47 -8.92 -14.68
C ALA A 53 -3.56 -9.98 -14.95
N LYS A 54 -4.12 -10.58 -13.88
CA LYS A 54 -5.24 -11.52 -13.98
C LYS A 54 -6.48 -10.87 -14.58
N GLU A 55 -6.82 -9.65 -14.17
CA GLU A 55 -7.95 -8.89 -14.71
C GLU A 55 -7.77 -8.53 -16.19
N THR A 56 -6.56 -8.14 -16.59
CA THR A 56 -6.24 -7.84 -18.00
C THR A 56 -6.38 -9.09 -18.87
N SER A 57 -5.82 -10.22 -18.42
CA SER A 57 -5.92 -11.50 -19.13
C SER A 57 -7.37 -11.99 -19.20
N ALA A 58 -8.14 -11.81 -18.14
CA ALA A 58 -9.57 -12.12 -18.13
C ALA A 58 -10.37 -11.24 -19.11
N GLY A 59 -10.03 -9.96 -19.21
CA GLY A 59 -10.62 -9.04 -20.19
C GLY A 59 -10.30 -9.44 -21.63
N GLU A 60 -9.05 -9.83 -21.91
CA GLU A 60 -8.65 -10.32 -23.22
C GLU A 60 -9.38 -11.62 -23.61
N ALA A 61 -9.50 -12.56 -22.65
CA ALA A 61 -10.24 -13.80 -22.86
C ALA A 61 -11.73 -13.53 -23.09
N LEU A 62 -12.33 -12.60 -22.35
CA LEU A 62 -13.72 -12.17 -22.55
C LEU A 62 -13.97 -11.56 -23.93
N VAL A 63 -13.06 -10.69 -24.41
CA VAL A 63 -13.18 -10.07 -25.74
C VAL A 63 -13.02 -11.10 -26.86
N ARG A 64 -12.25 -12.16 -26.65
CA ARG A 64 -12.07 -13.25 -27.61
C ARG A 64 -13.21 -14.27 -27.63
N ALA A 65 -13.94 -14.41 -26.52
CA ALA A 65 -15.05 -15.33 -26.40
C ALA A 65 -16.15 -14.98 -27.41
N LYS A 66 -16.58 -15.96 -28.22
CA LYS A 66 -17.63 -15.77 -29.23
C LYS A 66 -18.86 -16.62 -28.97
N ASP A 67 -18.70 -17.73 -28.26
CA ASP A 67 -19.76 -18.69 -28.02
C ASP A 67 -20.06 -18.88 -26.51
N MET A 68 -21.24 -19.42 -26.20
CA MET A 68 -21.67 -19.68 -24.81
C MET A 68 -20.70 -20.59 -24.02
N GLY A 69 -19.99 -21.49 -24.72
CA GLY A 69 -18.94 -22.31 -24.12
C GLY A 69 -17.73 -21.47 -23.66
N ASP A 70 -17.26 -20.57 -24.51
CA ASP A 70 -16.12 -19.69 -24.22
C ASP A 70 -16.39 -18.77 -23.04
N PHE A 71 -17.61 -18.24 -22.92
CA PHE A 71 -18.00 -17.42 -21.77
C PHE A 71 -17.95 -18.22 -20.47
N ARG A 72 -18.35 -19.50 -20.50
CA ARG A 72 -18.28 -20.39 -19.31
C ARG A 72 -16.83 -20.66 -18.91
N ASP A 73 -15.95 -20.88 -19.89
CA ASP A 73 -14.52 -21.07 -19.66
C ASP A 73 -13.85 -19.82 -19.08
N VAL A 74 -14.27 -18.61 -19.48
CA VAL A 74 -13.81 -17.35 -18.88
C VAL A 74 -14.28 -17.21 -17.42
N ILE A 75 -15.49 -17.66 -17.09
CA ILE A 75 -16.05 -17.60 -15.74
C ILE A 75 -15.32 -18.57 -14.80
N GLU A 76 -15.07 -19.79 -15.26
CA GLU A 76 -14.37 -20.83 -14.50
C GLU A 76 -12.86 -20.53 -14.40
N GLY A 77 -12.24 -19.99 -15.45
CA GLY A 77 -10.80 -19.68 -15.48
C GLY A 77 -10.42 -18.38 -14.77
N PHE A 78 -11.30 -17.38 -14.78
CA PHE A 78 -11.02 -16.03 -14.25
C PHE A 78 -12.02 -15.59 -13.17
N THR A 79 -12.48 -16.53 -12.34
CA THR A 79 -13.40 -16.26 -11.23
C THR A 79 -12.88 -15.14 -10.32
N GLY A 80 -13.79 -14.24 -9.91
CA GLY A 80 -13.49 -13.08 -9.08
C GLY A 80 -12.93 -11.85 -9.81
N THR A 81 -12.83 -11.89 -11.15
CA THR A 81 -12.49 -10.71 -11.97
C THR A 81 -13.74 -10.03 -12.54
N PRO A 82 -13.71 -8.72 -12.86
CA PRO A 82 -14.84 -8.03 -13.48
C PRO A 82 -15.30 -8.67 -14.79
N SER A 83 -14.37 -9.21 -15.58
CA SER A 83 -14.65 -9.86 -16.87
C SER A 83 -15.47 -11.14 -16.71
N ALA A 84 -15.23 -11.94 -15.66
CA ALA A 84 -16.07 -13.10 -15.35
C ALA A 84 -17.50 -12.70 -14.95
N GLY A 85 -17.68 -11.54 -14.30
CA GLY A 85 -19.02 -11.00 -14.02
C GLY A 85 -19.76 -10.58 -15.29
N THR A 86 -19.07 -9.92 -16.21
CA THR A 86 -19.64 -9.55 -17.51
C THR A 86 -19.96 -10.77 -18.37
N ALA A 87 -19.10 -11.80 -18.36
CA ALA A 87 -19.36 -13.08 -19.03
C ALA A 87 -20.63 -13.75 -18.51
N GLN A 88 -20.85 -13.77 -17.18
CA GLN A 88 -22.06 -14.32 -16.58
C GLN A 88 -23.32 -13.57 -17.04
N LEU A 89 -23.22 -12.25 -17.18
CA LEU A 89 -24.31 -11.42 -17.67
C LEU A 89 -24.65 -11.73 -19.14
N LEU A 90 -23.63 -11.97 -19.98
CA LEU A 90 -23.79 -12.33 -21.39
C LEU A 90 -24.34 -13.76 -21.58
N LEU A 91 -23.95 -14.70 -20.71
CA LEU A 91 -24.46 -16.07 -20.74
C LEU A 91 -25.93 -16.15 -20.27
N SER A 92 -26.35 -15.22 -19.42
CA SER A 92 -27.72 -15.15 -18.88
C SER A 92 -28.73 -14.47 -19.82
N LYS A 93 -28.28 -14.03 -21.00
CA LYS A 93 -29.08 -13.33 -22.01
C LYS A 93 -29.41 -14.23 -23.18
#